data_AF-A0A661SF11-F1
#
_entry.id   AF-A0A661SF11-F1
#
_cell.length_a   1.000
_cell.length_b   1.000
_cell.length_c   1.000
_cell.angle_alpha   90.00
_cell.angle_beta   90.00
_cell.angle_gamma   90.00
#
_symmetry.space_group_name_H-M   'P 1'
#
loop_
_entity.id
_entity.type
_entity.pdbx_description
1 polymer ?
#
loop_
_entity_poly.entity_id
_entity_poly.type
_entity_poly.pdbx_seq_one_letter_code
_entity_poly.pdbx_strand_id
1 'polypeptide(L)' 'MEEKTKDVLRILVSVIIPPIGVFLQVGFGMHFWINIVLTLLGYIPGLVHAIWVIVKFDGSKK' A
#
# COMPACT_ATOMS: atom_id res chain seq x y z
N MET A 1 -17.19 4.50 -13.92
CA MET A 1 -17.50 4.81 -12.50
C MET A 1 -16.87 3.84 -11.51
N GLU A 2 -16.46 2.63 -11.92
CA GLU A 2 -15.93 1.60 -10.99
C GLU A 2 -14.42 1.69 -10.71
N GLU A 3 -13.62 2.35 -11.55
CA GLU A 3 -12.16 2.48 -11.33
C GLU A 3 -11.81 3.35 -10.13
N LYS A 4 -12.39 4.56 -10.03
CA LYS A 4 -12.14 5.51 -8.93
C LYS A 4 -12.41 4.92 -7.54
N THR A 5 -13.41 4.05 -7.40
CA THR A 5 -13.75 3.42 -6.12
C THR A 5 -12.68 2.43 -5.67
N LYS A 6 -12.07 1.68 -6.60
CA LYS A 6 -11.03 0.68 -6.27
C LYS A 6 -9.75 1.36 -5.77
N ASP A 7 -9.40 2.51 -6.34
CA ASP A 7 -8.23 3.29 -5.90
C ASP A 7 -8.47 3.94 -4.53
N VAL A 8 -9.65 4.54 -4.33
CA VAL A 8 -10.03 5.11 -3.01
C VAL A 8 -10.09 4.02 -1.94
N LEU A 9 -10.66 2.86 -2.26
CA LEU A 9 -10.71 1.72 -1.34
C LEU A 9 -9.31 1.21 -0.99
N ARG A 10 -8.40 1.11 -1.97
CA ARG A 10 -6.99 0.74 -1.73
C ARG A 10 -6.28 1.74 -0.84
N ILE A 11 -6.47 3.03 -1.06
CA ILE A 11 -5.88 4.10 -0.23
C ILE A 11 -6.42 4.00 1.20
N LEU A 12 -7.74 3.86 1.37
CA LEU A 12 -8.38 3.75 2.68
C LEU A 12 -7.87 2.52 3.45
N VAL A 13 -7.80 1.37 2.79
CA VAL A 13 -7.29 0.12 3.37
C VAL A 13 -5.79 0.23 3.70
N SER A 14 -4.99 0.92 2.89
CA SER A 14 -3.56 1.14 3.15
C SER A 14 -3.27 2.05 4.34
N VAL A 15 -4.19 2.96 4.68
CA VAL A 15 -4.03 3.85 5.83
C VAL A 15 -4.45 3.18 7.14
N ILE A 16 -5.49 2.33 7.11
CA ILE A 16 -5.98 1.62 8.30
C ILE A 16 -5.17 0.33 8.54
N ILE A 17 -4.83 -0.40 7.48
CA ILE A 17 -4.06 -1.64 7.52
C ILE A 17 -3.00 -1.60 6.41
N PRO A 18 -1.85 -0.93 6.67
CA PRO A 18 -0.76 -0.76 5.70
C PRO A 18 -0.34 -2.06 4.99
N PRO A 19 -0.17 -3.20 5.71
CA PRO A 19 0.22 -4.45 5.07
C PRO A 19 -0.77 -4.95 4.00
N ILE A 20 -2.07 -4.78 4.23
CA ILE A 20 -3.12 -5.27 3.31
C ILE A 20 -3.22 -4.35 2.11
N GLY A 21 -3.13 -3.04 2.29
CA GLY A 21 -3.15 -2.09 1.18
C GLY A 21 -1.98 -2.27 0.21
N VAL A 22 -0.77 -2.44 0.75
CA VAL A 22 0.43 -2.77 -0.03
C VAL A 22 0.28 -4.13 -0.70
N PHE A 23 -0.21 -5.14 0.02
CA PHE A 23 -0.46 -6.47 -0.55
C PHE A 23 -1.40 -6.43 -1.76
N LEU A 24 -2.50 -5.67 -1.68
CA LEU A 24 -3.42 -5.53 -2.79
C LEU A 24 -2.81 -4.77 -3.97
N GLN A 25 -1.80 -3.93 -3.75
CA GLN A 25 -1.13 -3.15 -4.79
C GLN A 25 -0.02 -3.93 -5.49
N VAL A 26 0.86 -4.62 -4.73
CA VAL A 26 2.07 -5.30 -5.24
C VAL A 26 2.01 -6.82 -5.18
N GLY A 27 0.99 -7.41 -4.55
CA GLY A 27 0.86 -8.85 -4.34
C GLY A 27 1.83 -9.42 -3.31
N PHE A 28 2.13 -10.72 -3.42
CA PHE A 28 3.08 -11.46 -2.58
C PHE A 28 4.54 -11.19 -2.97
N GLY A 29 4.91 -9.91 -3.07
CA GLY A 29 6.23 -9.45 -3.48
C GLY A 29 7.17 -9.09 -2.33
N MET A 30 8.41 -8.76 -2.66
CA MET A 30 9.43 -8.30 -1.69
C MET A 30 9.00 -7.04 -0.92
N HIS A 31 8.21 -6.16 -1.57
CA HIS A 31 7.62 -4.97 -0.97
C HIS A 31 6.61 -5.28 0.15
N PHE A 32 5.85 -6.38 0.05
CA PHE A 32 4.92 -6.82 1.10
C PHE A 32 5.67 -7.25 2.36
N TRP A 33 6.74 -8.02 2.19
CA TRP A 33 7.60 -8.46 3.29
C TRP A 33 8.32 -7.29 3.97
N ILE A 34 8.83 -6.33 3.18
CA ILE A 34 9.44 -5.10 3.71
C ILE A 34 8.42 -4.31 4.52
N ASN A 35 7.17 -4.19 4.05
CA ASN A 35 6.14 -3.49 4.78
C ASN A 35 5.80 -4.18 6.11
N ILE A 36 5.71 -5.52 6.14
CA ILE A 36 5.49 -6.28 7.38
C ILE A 36 6.61 -6.03 8.40
N VAL A 37 7.87 -6.13 7.97
CA VAL A 37 9.03 -5.89 8.84
C VAL A 37 9.06 -4.45 9.33
N LEU A 38 8.77 -3.47 8.47
CA LEU A 38 8.66 -2.07 8.86
C LEU A 38 7.54 -1.84 9.88
N THR A 39 6.36 -2.43 9.67
CA THR A 39 5.22 -2.28 10.59
C THR A 39 5.52 -2.88 11.97
N LEU A 40 6.31 -3.97 12.02
CA LEU A 40 6.80 -4.59 13.25
C LEU A 40 7.90 -3.77 13.96
N LEU A 41 8.76 -3.08 13.20
CA LEU A 41 9.77 -2.16 13.74
C LEU A 41 9.19 -0.79 14.13
N GLY A 42 8.03 -0.43 13.59
CA GLY A 42 7.28 0.78 13.91
C GLY A 42 6.15 1.05 12.90
N TYR A 43 4.99 1.46 13.39
CA TYR A 43 3.84 1.75 12.52
C TYR A 43 4.11 2.87 11.49
N ILE A 44 4.85 3.92 11.92
CA ILE A 44 5.17 5.10 11.09
C ILE A 44 5.94 4.74 9.81
N PRO A 45 7.09 4.02 9.86
CA PRO A 45 7.81 3.69 8.63
C PRO A 45 7.00 2.78 7.70
N GLY A 46 6.19 1.85 8.23
CA GLY A 46 5.27 1.04 7.42
C GLY A 46 4.22 1.88 6.68
N LEU A 47 3.66 2.90 7.34
CA LEU A 47 2.71 3.83 6.72
C LEU A 47 3.35 4.64 5.58
N VAL A 48 4.57 5.16 5.79
CA VAL A 48 5.31 5.90 4.75
C VAL A 48 5.62 5.02 3.55
N HIS A 49 6.05 3.77 3.78
CA HIS A 49 6.30 2.81 2.70
C HIS A 49 5.02 2.51 1.90
N ALA A 50 3.89 2.31 2.59
CA ALA A 50 2.61 2.06 1.94
C ALA A 50 2.17 3.21 1.03
N ILE A 51 2.27 4.46 1.51
CA ILE A 51 1.94 5.66 0.71
C ILE A 51 2.87 5.75 -0.50
N TRP A 52 4.17 5.52 -0.33
CA TRP A 52 5.14 5.57 -1.44
C TRP A 52 4.85 4.52 -2.51
N VAL A 53 4.49 3.30 -2.11
CA VAL A 53 4.08 2.23 -3.05
C VAL A 53 2.83 2.66 -3.83
N ILE A 54 1.82 3.21 -3.17
CA ILE A 54 0.59 3.65 -3.86
C ILE A 54 0.91 4.74 -4.87
N VAL A 55 1.60 5.81 -4.47
CA VAL A 55 1.94 6.93 -5.36
C VAL A 55 2.76 6.47 -6.56
N LYS A 56 3.70 5.54 -6.35
CA LYS A 56 4.57 5.04 -7.42
C LYS A 56 3.82 4.13 -8.41
N PHE A 57 2.89 3.31 -7.94
CA PHE A 57 2.14 2.36 -8.77
C PHE A 57 0.87 2.98 -9.38
N ASP A 58 0.21 3.92 -8.71
CA ASP A 58 -0.92 4.71 -9.21
C ASP A 58 -0.49 5.59 -10.39
N GLY A 59 0.68 6.23 -10.28
CA GLY A 59 1.26 7.03 -11.37
C GLY A 59 1.67 6.23 -12.62
N SER A 60 1.71 4.89 -12.55
CA SER A 60 2.11 4.03 -13.66
C SER A 60 0.94 3.57 -14.54
N LYS A 61 -0.30 3.95 -14.23
CA LYS A 61 -1.51 3.64 -15.00
C LYS A 61 -1.80 4.67 -16.11
N LYS A 62 -0.76 5.11 -16.84
CA LYS A 62 -0.92 5.87 -18.09
C LYS A 62 -0.88 4.96 -19.30
#